data_AF-A0A2G2WBI8-F1
#
_entry.id   AF-A0A2G2WBI8-F1
#
_cell.length_a   1.000
_cell.length_b   1.000
_cell.length_c   1.000
_cell.angle_alpha   90.00
_cell.angle_beta   90.00
_cell.angle_gamma   90.00
#
_symmetry.space_group_name_H-M   'P 1'
#
loop_
_entity.id
_entity.type
_entity.pdbx_description
1 polymer ?
#
loop_
_entity_poly.entity_id
_entity_poly.type
_entity_poly.pdbx_seq_one_letter_code
_entity_poly.pdbx_strand_id
1 'polypeptide(L)'
;MNSWDAHPKCKRLDNANKIFELMEVKNVVSWNALVTGYSQIGRFDETLGLFERMREEKIELNVVTWSVVILGYAQRDLGYEALNIFKEMMLSGAEPNVIILVFVLSGCASIGALRQGKETHCYLFLCL
;
A
#
# COMPACT_ATOMS: atom_id res chain seq x y z
N MET A 1 2.48 22.13 15.46
CA MET A 1 1.86 22.15 14.11
C MET A 1 3.01 21.93 13.14
N ASN A 2 3.16 20.73 12.60
CA ASN A 2 4.36 20.38 11.84
C ASN A 2 4.22 20.93 10.41
N SER A 3 5.32 21.37 9.79
CA SER A 3 5.29 22.07 8.49
C SER A 3 4.69 21.25 7.34
N TRP A 4 4.64 19.92 7.46
CA TRP A 4 4.06 19.01 6.46
C TRP A 4 2.51 18.97 6.48
N ASP A 5 1.87 19.29 7.61
CA ASP A 5 0.40 19.31 7.76
C ASP A 5 -0.25 20.48 6.98
N ALA A 6 0.55 21.51 6.66
CA ALA A 6 0.09 22.72 5.99
C ALA A 6 0.05 22.61 4.45
N HIS A 7 0.43 21.46 3.87
CA HIS A 7 0.43 21.31 2.42
C HIS A 7 -1.01 21.47 1.86
N PRO A 8 -1.25 22.36 0.87
CA PRO A 8 -2.60 22.59 0.33
C PRO A 8 -3.31 21.32 -0.16
N LYS A 9 -2.55 20.31 -0.60
CA LYS A 9 -3.08 19.01 -1.02
C LYS A 9 -3.62 18.19 0.14
N CYS A 10 -2.97 18.19 1.31
CA CYS A 10 -3.43 17.48 2.52
C CYS A 10 -4.80 18.02 2.96
N LYS A 11 -4.93 19.35 3.10
CA LYS A 11 -6.19 20.00 3.49
C LYS A 11 -7.34 19.71 2.52
N ARG A 12 -7.05 19.63 1.21
CA ARG A 12 -8.05 19.28 0.19
C ARG A 12 -8.51 17.83 0.32
N LEU A 13 -7.57 16.91 0.58
CA LEU A 13 -7.87 15.49 0.80
C LEU A 13 -8.68 15.25 2.08
N ASP A 14 -8.33 15.92 3.17
CA ASP A 14 -9.11 15.81 4.41
C ASP A 14 -10.53 16.35 4.25
N ASN A 15 -10.71 17.44 3.49
CA ASN A 15 -12.03 17.94 3.14
C ASN A 15 -12.79 16.97 2.22
N ALA A 16 -12.12 16.37 1.23
CA ALA A 16 -12.71 15.36 0.36
C ALA A 16 -13.16 14.14 1.16
N ASN A 17 -12.38 13.70 2.14
CA ASN A 17 -12.73 12.59 3.02
C ASN A 17 -13.96 12.92 3.88
N LYS A 18 -14.07 14.14 4.41
CA LYS A 18 -15.29 14.57 5.13
C LYS A 18 -16.53 14.51 4.24
N ILE A 19 -16.43 14.99 3.00
CA ILE A 19 -17.54 14.92 2.04
C ILE A 19 -17.88 13.46 1.75
N PHE A 20 -16.87 12.62 1.55
CA PHE A 20 -17.04 11.19 1.31
C PHE A 20 -17.77 10.49 2.45
N GLU A 21 -17.44 10.77 3.71
CA GLU A 21 -18.15 10.20 4.86
C GLU A 21 -19.64 10.58 4.85
N LEU A 22 -19.98 11.80 4.43
CA LEU A 22 -21.35 12.29 4.33
C LEU A 22 -22.13 11.71 3.13
N MET A 23 -21.49 11.00 2.20
CA MET A 23 -22.18 10.38 1.07
C MET A 23 -23.02 9.17 1.54
N GLU A 24 -24.32 9.19 1.24
CA GLU A 24 -25.24 8.06 1.49
C GLU A 24 -24.88 6.82 0.68
N VAL A 25 -24.37 7.00 -0.55
CA VAL A 25 -23.94 5.92 -1.43
C VAL A 25 -22.52 6.19 -1.90
N LYS A 26 -21.59 5.31 -1.50
CA LYS A 26 -20.19 5.31 -1.92
C LYS A 26 -20.01 4.26 -3.02
N ASN A 27 -19.28 4.61 -4.07
CA ASN A 27 -19.01 3.72 -5.21
C ASN A 27 -17.51 3.53 -5.42
N VAL A 28 -17.13 2.55 -6.23
CA VAL A 28 -15.72 2.20 -6.50
C VAL A 28 -14.89 3.41 -6.94
N VAL A 29 -15.47 4.33 -7.73
CA VAL A 29 -14.76 5.54 -8.20
C VAL A 29 -14.42 6.48 -7.04
N SER A 30 -15.36 6.73 -6.13
CA SER A 30 -15.15 7.62 -4.98
C SER A 30 -14.13 7.04 -3.99
N TRP A 31 -14.17 5.73 -3.75
CA TRP A 31 -13.15 5.02 -2.98
C TRP A 31 -11.75 5.16 -3.60
N ASN A 32 -11.62 4.87 -4.89
CA ASN A 32 -10.34 4.93 -5.59
C ASN A 32 -9.75 6.34 -5.63
N ALA A 33 -10.60 7.36 -5.73
CA ALA A 33 -10.17 8.76 -5.72
C ALA A 33 -9.47 9.11 -4.39
N LEU A 34 -10.03 8.67 -3.25
CA LEU A 34 -9.41 8.87 -1.94
C LEU A 34 -8.14 8.05 -1.78
N VAL A 35 -8.18 6.74 -2.09
CA VAL A 35 -7.01 5.86 -2.01
C VAL A 35 -5.83 6.42 -2.80
N THR A 36 -6.07 6.79 -4.06
CA THR A 36 -5.06 7.37 -4.96
C THR A 36 -4.56 8.71 -4.43
N GLY A 37 -5.47 9.57 -3.96
CA GLY A 37 -5.12 10.88 -3.45
C GLY A 37 -4.24 10.81 -2.20
N TYR A 38 -4.58 9.96 -1.22
CA TYR A 38 -3.77 9.76 -0.02
C TYR A 38 -2.40 9.15 -0.34
N SER A 39 -2.36 8.19 -1.26
CA SER A 39 -1.10 7.58 -1.72
C SER A 39 -0.15 8.60 -2.37
N GLN A 40 -0.67 9.46 -3.24
CA GLN A 40 0.13 10.50 -3.93
C GLN A 40 0.74 11.54 -2.99
N ILE A 41 0.18 11.74 -1.79
CA ILE A 41 0.74 12.65 -0.78
C ILE A 41 1.55 11.92 0.30
N GLY A 42 1.81 10.62 0.12
CA GLY A 42 2.61 9.81 1.04
C GLY A 42 1.90 9.41 2.35
N ARG A 43 0.58 9.61 2.42
CA ARG A 43 -0.27 9.26 3.57
C ARG A 43 -0.73 7.81 3.50
N PHE A 44 0.26 6.92 3.60
CA PHE A 44 0.04 5.49 3.42
C PHE A 44 -0.81 4.86 4.54
N ASP A 45 -0.75 5.39 5.76
CA ASP A 45 -1.53 4.82 6.87
C ASP A 45 -3.03 5.05 6.64
N GLU A 46 -3.41 6.20 6.08
CA GLU A 46 -4.76 6.51 5.63
C GLU A 46 -5.16 5.70 4.39
N THR A 47 -4.22 5.50 3.45
CA THR A 47 -4.43 4.60 2.31
C THR A 47 -4.74 3.18 2.76
N LEU A 48 -4.01 2.64 3.74
CA LEU A 48 -4.28 1.32 4.32
C LEU A 48 -5.61 1.28 5.07
N GLY A 49 -5.93 2.32 5.85
CA GLY A 49 -7.23 2.41 6.52
C GLY A 49 -8.41 2.37 5.54
N LEU A 50 -8.28 3.04 4.39
CA LEU A 50 -9.28 2.98 3.32
C LEU A 50 -9.32 1.60 2.65
N PHE A 51 -8.17 0.98 2.41
CA PHE A 51 -8.09 -0.36 1.83
C PHE A 51 -8.80 -1.40 2.70
N GLU A 52 -8.57 -1.40 4.01
CA GLU A 52 -9.24 -2.33 4.93
C GLU A 52 -10.74 -2.07 5.00
N ARG A 53 -11.17 -0.79 5.03
CA ARG A 53 -12.60 -0.45 4.95
C ARG A 53 -13.25 -0.94 3.66
N MET A 54 -12.57 -0.84 2.51
CA MET A 54 -13.07 -1.40 1.25
C MET A 54 -13.26 -2.91 1.34
N ARG A 55 -12.38 -3.64 2.05
CA ARG A 55 -12.53 -5.09 2.29
C ARG A 55 -13.72 -5.38 3.20
N GLU A 56 -13.87 -4.64 4.30
CA GLU A 56 -14.98 -4.78 5.25
C GLU A 56 -16.34 -4.55 4.58
N GLU A 57 -16.43 -3.51 3.75
CA GLU A 57 -17.63 -3.18 2.99
C GLU A 57 -17.82 -4.07 1.73
N LYS A 58 -16.91 -5.04 1.50
CA LYS A 58 -16.92 -5.96 0.35
C LYS A 58 -16.95 -5.26 -1.01
N ILE A 59 -16.30 -4.10 -1.09
CA ILE A 59 -16.13 -3.36 -2.34
C ILE A 59 -15.09 -4.07 -3.20
N GLU A 60 -15.40 -4.26 -4.48
CA GLU A 60 -14.47 -4.86 -5.42
C GLU A 60 -13.23 -3.96 -5.59
N LEU A 61 -12.07 -4.53 -5.26
CA LEU A 61 -10.78 -3.86 -5.36
C LEU A 61 -10.30 -3.96 -6.81
N ASN A 62 -10.04 -2.81 -7.44
CA ASN A 62 -9.47 -2.81 -8.78
C ASN A 62 -7.94 -2.79 -8.75
N VAL A 63 -7.34 -2.90 -9.93
CA VAL A 63 -5.88 -2.88 -10.13
C VAL A 63 -5.23 -1.62 -9.53
N VAL A 64 -5.92 -0.47 -9.54
CA VAL A 64 -5.38 0.78 -8.97
C VAL A 64 -5.21 0.66 -7.47
N THR A 65 -6.23 0.17 -6.75
CA THR A 65 -6.18 0.00 -5.30
C THR A 65 -5.10 -0.99 -4.88
N TRP A 66 -5.04 -2.14 -5.56
CA TRP A 66 -3.98 -3.14 -5.33
C TRP A 66 -2.58 -2.56 -5.58
N SER A 67 -2.42 -1.84 -6.71
CA SER A 67 -1.13 -1.21 -7.06
C SER A 67 -0.67 -0.27 -5.96
N VAL A 68 -1.53 0.64 -5.52
CA VAL A 68 -1.20 1.65 -4.52
C VAL A 68 -0.72 1.03 -3.20
N VAL A 69 -1.39 -0.03 -2.73
CA VAL A 69 -1.02 -0.70 -1.48
C VAL A 69 0.29 -1.48 -1.60
N ILE A 70 0.48 -2.23 -2.70
CA ILE A 70 1.73 -2.97 -2.95
C ILE A 70 2.91 -2.01 -3.04
N LEU A 71 2.75 -0.90 -3.76
CA LEU A 71 3.77 0.14 -3.90
C LEU A 71 4.15 0.75 -2.54
N GLY A 72 3.16 1.07 -1.71
CA GLY A 72 3.42 1.67 -0.42
C GLY A 72 4.14 0.73 0.55
N TYR A 73 3.84 -0.57 0.53
CA TYR A 73 4.64 -1.56 1.27
C TYR A 73 6.06 -1.68 0.71
N ALA A 74 6.21 -1.78 -0.61
CA ALA A 74 7.52 -1.92 -1.26
C ALA A 74 8.44 -0.72 -0.99
N GLN A 75 7.90 0.50 -0.95
CA GLN A 75 8.66 1.72 -0.65
C GLN A 75 9.12 1.84 0.81
N ARG A 76 8.51 1.09 1.72
CA ARG A 76 8.82 1.07 3.16
C ARG A 76 9.73 -0.10 3.56
N ASP A 77 10.35 -0.76 2.58
CA ASP A 77 11.14 -2.00 2.76
C ASP A 77 10.35 -3.15 3.40
N LEU A 78 9.02 -3.08 3.36
CA LEU A 78 8.09 -4.11 3.84
C LEU A 78 7.78 -5.10 2.71
N GLY A 79 8.83 -5.75 2.21
CA GLY A 79 8.75 -6.61 1.03
C GLY A 79 7.86 -7.85 1.23
N TYR A 80 7.78 -8.38 2.45
CA TYR A 80 6.96 -9.55 2.76
C TYR A 80 5.46 -9.21 2.66
N GLU A 81 5.08 -8.06 3.18
CA GLU A 81 3.73 -7.51 3.16
C GLU A 81 3.33 -7.17 1.72
N ALA A 82 4.22 -6.52 0.95
CA ALA A 82 4.01 -6.26 -0.47
C ALA A 82 3.73 -7.56 -1.26
N LEU A 83 4.49 -8.64 -0.98
CA LEU A 83 4.28 -9.95 -1.58
C LEU A 83 2.97 -10.60 -1.15
N ASN A 84 2.56 -10.42 0.11
CA ASN A 84 1.29 -10.97 0.59
C ASN A 84 0.10 -10.31 -0.11
N ILE A 85 0.11 -8.98 -0.22
CA ILE A 85 -0.92 -8.23 -0.96
C ILE A 85 -0.92 -8.60 -2.45
N PHE A 86 0.25 -8.78 -3.06
CA PHE A 86 0.35 -9.26 -4.45
C PHE A 86 -0.29 -10.63 -4.65
N LYS A 87 -0.09 -11.58 -3.71
CA LYS A 87 -0.76 -12.89 -3.76
C LYS A 87 -2.28 -12.74 -3.64
N GLU A 88 -2.75 -11.89 -2.75
CA GLU A 88 -4.19 -11.62 -2.61
C GLU A 88 -4.80 -11.02 -3.88
N MET A 89 -4.08 -10.09 -4.53
CA MET A 89 -4.46 -9.55 -5.85
C MET A 89 -4.62 -10.66 -6.89
N MET A 90 -3.63 -11.56 -7.00
CA MET A 90 -3.69 -12.69 -7.94
C MET A 90 -4.86 -13.64 -7.63
N LEU A 91 -5.13 -13.92 -6.36
CA LEU A 91 -6.25 -14.76 -5.94
C LEU A 91 -7.61 -14.11 -6.21
N SER A 92 -7.68 -12.77 -6.25
CA SER A 92 -8.89 -12.04 -6.66
C SER A 92 -9.15 -12.07 -8.17
N GLY A 93 -8.23 -12.63 -8.96
CA GLY A 93 -8.33 -12.66 -10.43
C GLY A 93 -7.91 -11.35 -11.10
N ALA A 94 -7.41 -10.37 -10.34
CA ALA A 94 -6.91 -9.11 -10.88
C ALA A 94 -5.53 -9.30 -11.52
N GLU A 95 -5.36 -8.82 -12.75
CA GLU A 95 -4.09 -8.92 -13.46
C GLU A 95 -3.10 -7.82 -13.02
N PRO A 96 -1.89 -8.18 -12.57
CA PRO A 96 -0.88 -7.21 -12.22
C PRO A 96 -0.30 -6.55 -13.47
N ASN A 97 -0.11 -5.23 -13.41
CA ASN A 97 0.57 -4.49 -14.46
C ASN A 97 2.10 -4.60 -14.32
N VAL A 98 2.83 -4.21 -15.38
CA VAL A 98 4.30 -4.25 -15.41
C VAL A 98 4.95 -3.47 -14.26
N ILE A 99 4.32 -2.39 -13.81
CA ILE A 99 4.82 -1.57 -12.71
C ILE A 99 4.79 -2.40 -11.42
N ILE A 100 3.66 -3.03 -11.08
CA ILE A 100 3.53 -3.89 -9.90
C ILE A 100 4.61 -4.98 -9.90
N LEU A 101 4.83 -5.63 -11.04
CA LEU A 101 5.83 -6.70 -11.17
C LEU A 101 7.25 -6.20 -10.85
N VAL A 102 7.63 -5.00 -11.32
CA VAL A 102 8.94 -4.40 -11.01
C VAL A 102 9.11 -4.17 -9.51
N PHE A 103 8.10 -3.64 -8.83
CA PHE A 103 8.19 -3.39 -7.37
C PHE A 103 8.23 -4.67 -6.55
N VAL A 104 7.45 -5.68 -6.94
CA VAL A 104 7.46 -6.99 -6.30
C VAL A 104 8.83 -7.67 -6.46
N LEU A 105 9.45 -7.60 -7.64
CA LEU A 105 10.80 -8.13 -7.87
C LEU A 105 11.86 -7.42 -7.02
N SER A 106 11.77 -6.09 -6.91
CA SER A 106 12.64 -5.30 -6.03
C SER A 106 12.47 -5.70 -4.56
N GLY A 107 11.23 -5.90 -4.12
CA GLY A 107 10.90 -6.41 -2.79
C GLY A 107 11.52 -7.79 -2.53
N CYS A 108 11.38 -8.72 -3.47
CA CYS A 108 11.99 -10.05 -3.40
C CYS A 108 13.52 -9.99 -3.28
N ALA A 109 14.18 -9.16 -4.08
CA ALA A 109 15.64 -9.01 -4.02
C ALA A 109 16.10 -8.50 -2.65
N SER A 110 15.39 -7.51 -2.09
CA SER A 110 15.66 -6.93 -0.78
C SER A 110 15.48 -7.95 0.35
N ILE A 111 14.40 -8.73 0.30
CA ILE A 111 14.16 -9.84 1.23
C ILE A 111 15.27 -10.90 1.15
N GLY A 112 15.68 -11.28 -0.06
CA GLY A 112 16.76 -12.23 -0.28
C GLY A 112 18.08 -11.77 0.35
N ALA A 113 18.45 -10.49 0.13
CA ALA A 113 19.63 -9.90 0.75
C ALA A 113 19.54 -9.89 2.28
N LEU A 114 18.38 -9.52 2.85
CA LEU A 114 18.15 -9.53 4.30
C LEU A 114 18.29 -10.93 4.90
N ARG A 115 17.74 -11.95 4.22
CA ARG A 115 17.86 -13.35 4.64
C ARG A 115 19.31 -13.80 4.69
N GLN A 116 20.09 -13.50 3.65
CA GLN A 116 21.51 -13.83 3.59
C GLN A 116 22.31 -13.14 4.72
N GLY A 117 22.01 -11.88 5.01
CA GLY A 117 22.62 -11.14 6.11
C GLY A 117 22.32 -11.76 7.49
N LYS A 118 21.08 -12.21 7.71
CA LYS A 118 20.70 -12.91 8.95
C LYS A 118 21.39 -14.25 9.10
N GLU A 119 21.46 -15.05 8.03
CA GLU A 119 22.15 -16.34 8.04
C GLU A 119 23.63 -16.16 8.39
N THR A 120 24.32 -15.23 7.71
CA THR A 120 25.75 -14.93 7.99
C THR A 120 25.99 -14.39 9.40
N HIS A 121 25.11 -13.52 9.91
CA HIS A 121 25.17 -13.08 11.32
C HIS A 121 25.02 -14.25 12.30
N CYS A 122 24.05 -15.14 12.08
CA CYS A 122 23.86 -16.33 12.92
C CYS A 122 25.08 -17.26 12.87
N TYR A 123 25.67 -17.49 11.70
CA TYR A 123 26.91 -18.25 11.58
C TYR A 123 28.05 -17.62 12.39
N LEU A 124 28.18 -16.30 12.37
CA LEU A 124 29.21 -15.60 13.14
C LEU A 124 28.98 -15.70 14.66
N PHE A 125 27.72 -15.67 15.11
CA PHE A 125 27.35 -15.70 16.52
C PHE A 125 27.29 -17.12 17.12
N LEU A 126 27.10 -18.16 16.31
CA LEU A 126 27.08 -19.57 16.74
C LEU A 126 28.44 -20.26 16.64
N CYS A 127 29.39 -19.71 15.88
CA CYS A 127 30.76 -20.25 15.74
C CYS A 127 31.83 -19.52 16.58
N LEU A 128 31.45 -18.52 17.37
CA LEU A 128 32.28 -17.86 18.39
C LEU A 128 31.74 -18.17 19.78
#